data_AF-L1QF09-F1
#
_entry.id   AF-L1QF09-F1
#
_cell.length_a   1.000
_cell.length_b   1.000
_cell.length_c   1.000
_cell.angle_alpha   90.00
_cell.angle_beta   90.00
_cell.angle_gamma   90.00
#
_symmetry.space_group_name_H-M   'P 1'
#
loop_
_entity.id
_entity.type
_entity.pdbx_description
1 polymer ?
#
loop_
_entity_poly.entity_id
_entity_poly.type
_entity_poly.pdbx_seq_one_letter_code
_entity_poly.pdbx_strand_id
1 'polypeptide(L)'
;MRKILKNFIFISIFIVLSILIILINFMGYDDKNILLIGLNPILNFLVYQEGFRNIIWNEGPNFNMYIAHLVTFIIYGVIIDMIRFPFKSMIKVIKSSKN
;
A
#
# COMPACT_ATOMS: atom_id res chain seq x y z
N MET A 1 -3.18 23.91 8.27
CA MET A 1 -2.60 22.55 8.41
C MET A 1 -3.64 21.43 8.50
N ARG A 2 -4.70 21.54 9.33
CA ARG A 2 -5.77 20.51 9.46
C ARG A 2 -6.44 20.03 8.15
N LYS A 3 -6.57 20.89 7.13
CA LYS A 3 -7.13 20.51 5.82
C LYS A 3 -6.19 19.66 4.97
N ILE A 4 -4.87 19.91 5.06
CA ILE A 4 -3.84 19.21 4.29
C ILE A 4 -3.67 17.79 4.85
N LEU A 5 -3.62 17.64 6.18
CA LEU A 5 -3.54 16.31 6.84
C LEU A 5 -4.73 15.40 6.54
N LYS A 6 -5.92 15.96 6.26
CA LYS A 6 -7.10 15.16 5.85
C LYS A 6 -6.96 14.55 4.45
N ASN A 7 -6.01 15.01 3.64
CA ASN A 7 -5.78 14.50 2.29
C ASN A 7 -4.75 13.36 2.22
N PHE A 8 -4.12 12.99 3.35
CA PHE A 8 -3.12 11.92 3.43
C PHE A 8 -3.57 10.78 4.35
N ILE A 9 -4.89 10.62 4.53
CA ILE A 9 -5.45 9.63 5.46
C ILE A 9 -5.17 8.23 4.95
N PHE A 10 -5.40 7.97 3.65
CA PHE A 10 -5.19 6.63 3.12
C PHE A 10 -3.71 6.30 3.02
N ILE A 11 -2.86 7.25 2.60
CA ILE A 11 -1.40 7.07 2.65
C ILE A 11 -0.93 6.65 4.05
N SER A 12 -1.37 7.36 5.09
CA SER A 12 -0.99 7.05 6.48
C SER A 12 -1.48 5.67 6.92
N ILE A 13 -2.73 5.31 6.59
CA ILE A 13 -3.30 4.00 6.92
C ILE A 13 -2.52 2.87 6.25
N PHE A 14 -2.20 3.01 4.96
CA PHE A 14 -1.46 2.00 4.22
C PHE A 14 -0.02 1.83 4.72
N ILE A 15 0.64 2.92 5.15
CA ILE A 15 1.96 2.83 5.80
C ILE A 15 1.88 2.00 7.08
N VAL A 16 0.94 2.32 7.98
CA VAL A 16 0.78 1.59 9.25
C VAL A 16 0.45 0.13 9.00
N LEU A 17 -0.47 -0.15 8.07
CA LEU A 17 -0.83 -1.51 7.70
C LEU A 17 0.35 -2.29 7.13
N SER A 18 1.16 -1.66 6.28
CA SER A 18 2.37 -2.27 5.72
C SER A 18 3.39 -2.62 6.80
N ILE A 19 3.64 -1.71 7.75
CA ILE A 19 4.54 -1.94 8.88
C ILE A 19 4.04 -3.12 9.73
N LEU A 20 2.72 -3.18 10.02
CA LEU A 20 2.15 -4.30 10.77
C LEU A 20 2.34 -5.64 10.05
N ILE A 21 2.09 -5.69 8.75
CA ILE A 21 2.29 -6.92 7.94
C ILE A 21 3.77 -7.34 7.95
N ILE A 22 4.70 -6.39 7.79
CA ILE A 22 6.14 -6.65 7.85
C ILE A 22 6.54 -7.21 9.22
N LEU A 23 6.02 -6.63 10.31
CA LEU A 23 6.30 -7.11 11.67
C LEU A 23 5.75 -8.53 11.91
N ILE A 24 4.52 -8.82 11.47
CA ILE A 24 3.92 -10.15 11.56
C ILE A 24 4.78 -11.18 10.82
N ASN A 25 5.25 -10.84 9.62
CA ASN A 25 6.14 -11.69 8.84
C ASN A 25 7.50 -11.88 9.54
N PHE A 26 8.11 -10.80 10.03
CA PHE A 26 9.40 -10.84 10.73
C PHE A 26 9.34 -11.66 12.03
N MET A 27 8.19 -11.68 12.72
CA MET A 27 7.96 -12.50 13.91
C MET A 27 7.68 -13.98 13.60
N GLY A 28 7.59 -14.38 12.33
CA GLY A 28 7.28 -15.75 11.93
C GLY A 28 5.80 -16.13 12.08
N TYR A 29 4.89 -15.15 12.08
CA TYR A 29 3.44 -15.42 12.08
C TYR A 29 2.84 -15.49 10.66
N ASP A 30 3.67 -15.30 9.62
CA ASP A 30 3.29 -15.39 8.21
C ASP A 30 4.29 -16.26 7.42
N ASP A 31 4.47 -17.51 7.84
CA ASP A 31 5.45 -18.46 7.27
C ASP A 31 5.27 -18.68 5.76
N LYS A 32 4.03 -18.57 5.28
CA LYS A 32 3.67 -18.73 3.86
C LYS A 32 3.76 -17.41 3.08
N ASN A 33 4.10 -16.31 3.74
CA ASN A 33 4.21 -14.97 3.15
C ASN A 33 2.92 -14.52 2.43
N ILE A 34 1.76 -14.99 2.91
CA ILE A 34 0.46 -14.71 2.28
C ILE A 34 0.09 -13.25 2.52
N LEU A 35 0.34 -12.73 3.72
CA LEU A 35 0.06 -11.34 4.05
C LEU A 35 1.08 -10.42 3.39
N LEU A 36 2.36 -10.78 3.43
CA LEU A 36 3.43 -9.99 2.84
C LEU A 36 3.37 -9.95 1.29
N ILE A 37 3.02 -11.04 0.63
CA ILE A 37 3.10 -11.13 -0.85
C ILE A 37 1.72 -11.28 -1.45
N GLY A 38 0.95 -12.25 -0.96
CA GLY A 38 -0.34 -12.63 -1.55
C GLY A 38 -1.34 -11.48 -1.62
N LEU A 39 -1.35 -10.59 -0.62
CA LEU A 39 -2.21 -9.40 -0.59
C LEU A 39 -1.68 -8.21 -1.41
N ASN A 40 -0.47 -8.31 -1.94
CA ASN A 40 0.18 -7.27 -2.71
C ASN A 40 0.35 -7.72 -4.16
N PRO A 41 -0.63 -7.49 -5.05
CA PRO A 41 -0.60 -8.05 -6.41
C PRO A 41 0.63 -7.61 -7.21
N ILE A 42 1.18 -6.41 -6.94
CA ILE A 42 2.41 -5.95 -7.59
C ILE A 42 3.60 -6.79 -7.11
N LEU A 43 3.79 -6.93 -5.80
CA LEU A 43 4.86 -7.75 -5.25
C LEU A 43 4.72 -9.22 -5.66
N ASN A 44 3.50 -9.75 -5.61
CA ASN A 44 3.20 -11.12 -6.01
C ASN A 44 3.63 -11.37 -7.45
N PHE A 45 3.36 -10.44 -8.35
CA PHE A 45 3.84 -10.53 -9.73
C PHE A 45 5.38 -10.44 -9.82
N LEU A 46 6.00 -9.50 -9.11
CA LEU A 46 7.45 -9.26 -9.19
C LEU A 46 8.30 -10.42 -8.65
N VAL A 47 7.81 -11.17 -7.65
CA VAL A 47 8.53 -12.32 -7.07
C VAL A 47 8.69 -13.47 -8.09
N TYR A 48 7.82 -13.56 -9.10
CA TYR A 48 7.94 -14.57 -10.16
C TYR A 48 8.78 -14.10 -11.37
N GLN A 49 9.21 -12.84 -11.37
CA GLN A 49 9.98 -12.27 -12.48
C GLN A 49 11.48 -12.32 -12.16
N GLU A 50 12.25 -13.14 -12.91
CA GLU A 50 13.64 -13.48 -12.57
C GLU A 50 14.54 -12.28 -12.22
N GLY A 51 14.46 -11.20 -13.01
CA GLY A 51 15.27 -9.99 -12.77
C GLY A 51 14.97 -9.30 -11.45
N PHE A 52 13.71 -9.32 -11.00
CA PHE A 52 13.30 -8.72 -9.73
C PHE A 52 13.42 -9.71 -8.58
N ARG A 53 13.12 -10.99 -8.82
CA ARG A 53 13.20 -12.08 -7.84
C ARG A 53 14.55 -12.08 -7.14
N ASN A 54 15.66 -12.02 -7.88
CA ASN A 54 16.98 -12.03 -7.26
C ASN A 54 17.27 -10.82 -6.36
N ILE A 55 16.58 -9.70 -6.57
CA ILE A 55 16.75 -8.45 -5.82
C ILE A 55 15.88 -8.46 -4.56
N ILE A 56 14.60 -8.84 -4.70
CA ILE A 56 13.59 -8.73 -3.64
C ILE A 56 13.29 -10.06 -2.94
N TRP A 57 13.78 -11.18 -3.47
CA TRP A 57 13.43 -12.53 -3.01
C TRP A 57 14.60 -13.50 -3.22
N ASN A 58 15.56 -13.46 -2.29
CA ASN A 58 16.71 -14.38 -2.29
C ASN A 58 16.47 -15.48 -1.25
N GLU A 59 15.94 -16.62 -1.68
CA GLU A 59 15.57 -17.77 -0.84
C GLU A 59 14.50 -17.49 0.25
N GLY A 60 13.93 -16.28 0.26
CA GLY A 60 12.91 -15.84 1.19
C GLY A 60 12.75 -14.32 1.20
N PRO A 61 11.91 -13.79 2.11
CA PRO A 61 11.77 -12.35 2.33
C PRO A 61 13.11 -11.78 2.78
N ASN A 62 13.62 -10.82 2.02
CA ASN A 62 14.82 -10.07 2.39
C ASN A 62 14.45 -8.62 2.72
N PHE A 63 15.43 -7.82 3.13
CA PHE A 63 15.19 -6.41 3.46
C PHE A 63 14.61 -5.61 2.27
N ASN A 64 15.04 -5.91 1.04
CA ASN A 64 14.51 -5.26 -0.16
C ASN A 64 13.03 -5.59 -0.37
N MET A 65 12.59 -6.79 -0.01
CA MET A 65 11.17 -7.18 -0.03
C MET A 65 10.32 -6.28 0.86
N TYR A 66 10.79 -6.02 2.08
CA TYR A 66 10.08 -5.18 3.05
C TYR A 66 10.02 -3.72 2.59
N ILE A 67 11.10 -3.21 1.99
CA ILE A 67 11.09 -1.89 1.34
C ILE A 67 10.07 -1.88 0.19
N ALA A 68 10.12 -2.88 -0.70
CA ALA A 68 9.24 -2.95 -1.85
C ALA A 68 7.76 -3.04 -1.41
N HIS A 69 7.46 -3.81 -0.34
CA HIS A 69 6.15 -3.91 0.26
C HIS A 69 5.65 -2.57 0.82
N LEU A 70 6.53 -1.83 1.50
CA LEU A 70 6.19 -0.49 2.01
C LEU A 70 5.92 0.50 0.87
N VAL A 71 6.79 0.51 -0.14
CA VAL A 71 6.66 1.42 -1.30
C VAL A 71 5.37 1.16 -2.06
N THR A 72 5.04 -0.10 -2.33
CA THR A 72 3.79 -0.47 -3.05
C THR A 72 2.54 -0.09 -2.25
N PHE A 73 2.53 -0.27 -0.92
CA PHE A 73 1.43 0.19 -0.07
C PHE A 73 1.30 1.72 -0.05
N ILE A 74 2.42 2.46 -0.03
CA ILE A 74 2.40 3.92 -0.18
C ILE A 74 1.77 4.32 -1.53
N ILE A 75 2.14 3.65 -2.63
CA ILE A 75 1.56 3.88 -3.95
C ILE A 75 0.04 3.65 -3.91
N TYR A 76 -0.44 2.56 -3.30
CA TYR A 76 -1.89 2.32 -3.14
C TYR A 76 -2.59 3.43 -2.35
N GLY A 77 -1.98 3.85 -1.24
CA GLY A 77 -2.50 4.97 -0.46
C GLY A 77 -2.60 6.26 -1.27
N VAL A 78 -1.56 6.59 -2.05
CA VAL A 78 -1.54 7.78 -2.93
C VAL A 78 -2.63 7.69 -3.97
N ILE A 79 -2.78 6.55 -4.65
CA ILE A 79 -3.81 6.35 -5.68
C ILE A 79 -5.21 6.59 -5.09
N ILE A 80 -5.50 6.02 -3.92
CA ILE A 80 -6.81 6.18 -3.26
C ILE A 80 -7.05 7.63 -2.83
N ASP A 81 -6.05 8.28 -2.22
CA ASP A 81 -6.16 9.69 -1.83
C ASP A 81 -6.36 10.62 -3.06
N MET A 82 -5.70 10.32 -4.19
CA MET A 82 -5.90 11.05 -5.46
C MET A 82 -7.29 10.84 -6.05
N ILE A 83 -7.81 9.60 -6.04
CA ILE A 83 -9.17 9.28 -6.50
C ILE A 83 -10.22 9.98 -5.63
N ARG A 84 -10.00 10.08 -4.32
CA ARG A 84 -10.95 10.72 -3.39
C ARG A 84 -11.20 12.19 -3.71
N PHE A 85 -10.20 12.91 -4.23
CA PHE A 85 -10.30 14.35 -4.48
C PHE A 85 -11.42 14.73 -5.46
N PRO A 86 -11.51 14.17 -6.68
CA PRO A 86 -12.60 14.47 -7.61
C PRO A 86 -13.98 14.04 -7.10
N PHE A 87 -14.10 12.89 -6.41
CA PHE A 87 -15.39 12.46 -5.84
C PHE A 87 -15.98 13.47 -4.86
N LYS A 88 -15.12 14.06 -4.00
CA LYS A 88 -15.55 15.07 -3.03
C LYS A 88 -16.04 16.34 -3.72
N SER A 89 -15.39 16.74 -4.80
CA SER A 89 -15.77 17.90 -5.60
C SER A 89 -17.11 17.68 -6.31
N MET A 90 -17.31 16.51 -6.92
CA MET A 90 -18.56 16.13 -7.57
C MET A 90 -19.76 16.13 -6.61
N ILE A 91 -19.61 15.54 -5.41
CA ILE A 91 -20.68 15.52 -4.39
C ILE A 91 -21.06 16.95 -3.95
N LYS A 92 -20.09 17.86 -3.87
CA LYS A 92 -20.34 19.25 -3.49
C LYS A 92 -21.15 20.00 -4.57
N VAL A 93 -20.85 19.77 -5.84
CA VAL A 93 -21.60 20.36 -6.97
C VAL A 93 -23.06 19.88 -6.97
N ILE A 94 -23.29 18.56 -6.82
CA ILE A 94 -24.65 17.99 -6.79
C ILE A 94 -25.47 18.62 -5.65
N LYS A 95 -24.90 18.76 -4.45
CA LYS A 95 -25.58 19.40 -3.31
C LYS A 95 -25.89 20.88 -3.55
N SER A 96 -25.00 21.60 -4.23
CA SER A 96 -25.22 23.02 -4.54
C SER A 96 -26.30 23.26 -5.59
N SER A 97 -26.59 22.27 -6.45
CA SER A 97 -27.68 22.39 -7.45
C SER A 97 -29.07 22.11 -6.90
N LYS A 98 -29.16 21.51 -5.70
CA LYS A 98 -30.42 21.15 -5.04
C LYS A 98 -30.91 22.19 -4.03
N ASN A 99 -30.10 23.20 -3.71
CA ASN A 99 -30.43 24.34 -2.86
C ASN A 99 -30.59 25.58 -3.72
#